data_AF-A0A6V8KMK6-F1
#
_entry.id   AF-A0A6V8KMK6-F1
#
_cell.length_a   1.000
_cell.length_b   1.000
_cell.length_c   1.000
_cell.angle_alpha   90.00
_cell.angle_beta   90.00
_cell.angle_gamma   90.00
#
_symmetry.space_group_name_H-M   'P 1'
#
loop_
_entity.id
_entity.type
_entity.pdbx_description
1 polymer ?
#
loop_
_entity_poly.entity_id
_entity_poly.type
_entity_poly.pdbx_seq_one_letter_code
_entity_poly.pdbx_strand_id
1 'polypeptide(L)'
;MDDVPAVAAAARTVAELAAVLRGLRQRQARVAGAHRVSYRALAKQAGWSHGIVGGYLSGTSLAPADRFDVLIRLLGATPAEQRALATARDQVEERRRGAVPPAVPAHRVRPAPRHLPGDVAGFTGRHRELAELDALAATPPERRTAVVISSVSGTAGVGKPNPEN
;
A
#
# COMPACT_ATOMS: atom_id res chain seq x y z
N MET A 1 31.66 14.17 -6.05
CA MET A 1 31.31 12.78 -6.38
C MET A 1 31.00 12.14 -5.04
N ASP A 2 29.72 12.14 -4.67
CA ASP A 2 29.32 11.80 -3.29
C ASP A 2 29.76 10.37 -2.96
N ASP A 3 30.42 10.20 -1.81
CA ASP A 3 30.86 8.92 -1.29
C ASP A 3 29.62 8.14 -0.80
N VAL A 4 28.88 7.58 -1.75
CA VAL A 4 27.66 6.80 -1.49
C VAL A 4 27.91 5.68 -0.49
N PRO A 5 29.05 4.94 -0.52
CA PRO A 5 29.40 3.99 0.53
C PRO A 5 29.41 4.60 1.94
N ALA A 6 30.07 5.75 2.15
CA ALA A 6 30.09 6.41 3.45
C ALA A 6 28.71 6.93 3.88
N VAL A 7 27.95 7.53 2.95
CA VAL A 7 26.59 8.02 3.24
C VAL A 7 25.64 6.87 3.56
N ALA A 8 25.75 5.74 2.86
CA ALA A 8 24.99 4.54 3.16
C ALA A 8 25.34 3.98 4.54
N ALA A 9 26.63 3.92 4.89
CA ALA A 9 27.06 3.47 6.21
C ALA A 9 26.56 4.37 7.35
N ALA A 10 26.39 5.68 7.09
CA ALA A 10 25.84 6.63 8.05
C ALA A 10 24.31 6.51 8.23
N ALA A 11 23.59 5.89 7.28
CA ALA A 11 22.14 5.79 7.36
C ALA A 11 21.69 4.91 8.54
N ARG A 12 20.88 5.49 9.42
CA ARG A 12 20.31 4.84 10.62
C ARG A 12 18.82 4.55 10.47
N THR A 13 18.15 5.22 9.55
CA THR A 13 16.70 5.17 9.36
C THR A 13 16.31 4.85 7.91
N VAL A 14 15.05 4.46 7.71
CA VAL A 14 14.51 4.21 6.36
C VAL A 14 14.40 5.49 5.54
N ALA A 15 14.14 6.63 6.19
CA ALA A 15 14.08 7.92 5.53
C ALA A 15 15.46 8.32 4.95
N GLU A 16 16.53 8.09 5.71
CA GLU A 16 17.91 8.33 5.26
C GLU A 16 18.30 7.36 4.13
N LEU A 17 17.97 6.07 4.26
CA LEU A 17 18.23 5.10 3.20
C LEU A 17 17.49 5.47 1.90
N ALA A 18 16.25 5.93 2.01
CA ALA A 18 15.47 6.43 0.87
C ALA A 18 16.08 7.71 0.27
N ALA A 19 16.72 8.57 1.07
CA ALA A 19 17.47 9.72 0.56
C ALA A 19 18.66 9.27 -0.30
N VAL A 20 19.38 8.22 0.11
CA VAL A 20 20.48 7.64 -0.68
C VAL A 20 19.96 7.08 -2.01
N LEU A 21 18.83 6.36 -2.00
CA LEU A 21 18.20 5.85 -3.24
C LEU A 21 17.81 6.98 -4.21
N ARG A 22 17.27 8.09 -3.68
CA ARG A 22 16.95 9.27 -4.51
C ARG A 22 18.21 9.93 -5.07
N GLY A 23 19.31 9.96 -4.29
CA GLY A 23 20.62 10.41 -4.74
C GLY A 23 21.19 9.57 -5.88
N LEU A 24 21.12 8.23 -5.77
CA LEU A 24 21.50 7.31 -6.85
C LEU A 24 20.70 7.57 -8.13
N ARG A 25 19.38 7.70 -8.02
CA ARG A 25 18.50 8.02 -9.17
C ARG A 25 18.88 9.35 -9.82
N GLN A 26 19.26 10.34 -9.02
CA GLN A 26 19.71 11.64 -9.52
C GLN A 26 21.04 11.53 -10.26
N ARG A 27 22.00 10.79 -9.70
CA ARG A 27 23.31 10.53 -10.34
C ARG A 27 23.13 9.82 -11.67
N GLN A 28 22.29 8.78 -11.72
CA GLN A 28 22.02 8.02 -12.93
C GLN A 28 21.49 8.92 -14.06
N ALA A 29 20.58 9.85 -13.77
CA ALA A 29 20.08 10.80 -14.76
C ALA A 29 21.20 11.72 -15.32
N ARG A 30 22.11 12.16 -14.46
CA ARG A 30 23.27 12.99 -14.86
C ARG A 30 24.24 12.21 -15.74
N VAL A 31 24.56 10.97 -15.38
CA VAL A 31 25.52 10.12 -16.11
C VAL A 31 24.95 9.67 -17.44
N ALA A 32 23.65 9.34 -17.50
CA ALA A 32 23.00 8.86 -18.72
C ALA A 32 22.62 9.98 -19.70
N GLY A 33 22.81 11.26 -19.35
CA GLY A 33 22.38 12.40 -20.17
C GLY A 33 20.88 12.42 -20.49
N ALA A 34 20.07 11.72 -19.69
CA ALA A 34 18.68 11.39 -20.01
C ALA A 34 17.71 11.79 -18.88
N HIS A 35 16.41 11.74 -19.19
CA HIS A 35 15.35 11.93 -18.19
C HIS A 35 15.48 10.90 -17.06
N ARG A 36 15.34 11.38 -15.81
CA ARG A 36 15.33 10.54 -14.59
C ARG A 36 14.46 9.30 -14.81
N VAL A 37 14.99 8.12 -14.49
CA VAL A 37 14.20 6.88 -14.56
C VAL A 37 12.95 7.07 -13.71
N SER A 38 11.80 7.07 -14.38
CA SER A 38 10.52 7.32 -13.71
C SER A 38 10.15 6.15 -12.82
N TYR A 39 9.30 6.38 -11.84
CA TYR A 39 8.87 5.31 -10.91
C TYR A 39 8.11 4.24 -11.68
N ARG A 40 7.39 4.64 -12.74
CA ARG A 40 6.71 3.75 -13.68
C ARG A 40 7.70 2.89 -14.49
N ALA A 41 8.82 3.46 -14.93
CA ALA A 41 9.86 2.70 -15.64
C ALA A 41 10.52 1.66 -14.72
N LEU A 42 10.90 2.06 -13.50
CA LEU A 42 11.45 1.14 -12.49
C LEU A 42 10.46 0.01 -12.15
N ALA A 43 9.19 0.36 -11.96
CA ALA A 43 8.12 -0.61 -11.70
C ALA A 43 7.97 -1.62 -12.85
N LYS A 44 7.96 -1.15 -14.10
CA LYS A 44 7.87 -2.01 -15.29
C LYS A 44 9.08 -2.94 -15.40
N GLN A 45 10.29 -2.42 -15.20
CA GLN A 45 11.53 -3.21 -15.30
C GLN A 45 11.64 -4.26 -14.18
N ALA A 46 11.19 -3.93 -12.97
CA ALA A 46 11.24 -4.84 -11.83
C ALA A 46 10.04 -5.79 -11.73
N GLY A 47 8.97 -5.58 -12.52
CA GLY A 47 7.72 -6.33 -12.41
C GLY A 47 6.93 -6.03 -11.14
N TRP A 48 7.06 -4.83 -10.57
CA TRP A 48 6.40 -4.43 -9.33
C TRP A 48 5.32 -3.37 -9.58
N SER A 49 4.45 -3.15 -8.60
CA SER A 49 3.49 -2.05 -8.67
C SER A 49 4.19 -0.69 -8.49
N HIS A 50 3.62 0.33 -9.13
CA HIS A 50 4.11 1.71 -9.01
C HIS A 50 4.11 2.21 -7.55
N GLY A 51 3.06 1.88 -6.78
CA GLY A 51 2.95 2.25 -5.37
C GLY A 51 4.03 1.61 -4.49
N ILE A 52 4.39 0.34 -4.74
CA ILE A 52 5.48 -0.35 -4.03
C ILE A 52 6.82 0.36 -4.28
N VAL A 53 7.15 0.66 -5.54
CA VAL A 53 8.39 1.40 -5.88
C VAL A 53 8.38 2.79 -5.25
N GLY A 54 7.24 3.49 -5.30
CA GLY A 54 7.06 4.79 -4.68
C GLY A 54 7.31 4.74 -3.17
N GLY A 55 6.81 3.70 -2.49
CA GLY A 55 6.98 3.53 -1.05
C GLY A 55 8.43 3.26 -0.62
N TYR A 56 9.19 2.53 -1.43
CA TYR A 56 10.61 2.30 -1.18
C TYR A 56 11.44 3.57 -1.40
N LEU A 57 11.17 4.30 -2.48
CA LEU A 57 11.91 5.53 -2.83
C LEU A 57 11.52 6.73 -1.95
N SER A 58 10.33 6.74 -1.37
CA SER A 58 9.90 7.78 -0.40
C SER A 58 10.39 7.46 1.01
N GLY A 59 10.58 6.19 1.33
CA GLY A 59 10.94 5.72 2.67
C GLY A 59 9.74 5.42 3.58
N THR A 60 8.52 5.32 3.02
CA THR A 60 7.33 4.88 3.78
C THR A 60 7.37 3.39 4.10
N SER A 61 8.11 2.60 3.31
CA SER A 61 8.35 1.18 3.57
C SER A 61 9.80 0.81 3.26
N LEU A 62 10.36 -0.11 4.05
CA LEU A 62 11.66 -0.69 3.76
C LEU A 62 11.49 -1.87 2.79
N ALA A 63 12.25 -1.88 1.71
CA ALA A 63 12.23 -2.99 0.78
C ALA A 63 12.79 -4.28 1.44
N PRO A 64 12.19 -5.46 1.17
CA PRO A 64 12.84 -6.75 1.42
C PRO A 64 14.22 -6.80 0.73
N ALA A 65 15.17 -7.56 1.29
CA ALA A 65 16.55 -7.62 0.79
C ALA A 65 16.62 -7.86 -0.73
N ASP A 66 15.94 -8.89 -1.24
CA ASP A 66 15.96 -9.23 -2.67
C ASP A 66 15.43 -8.09 -3.56
N ARG A 67 14.37 -7.41 -3.13
CA ARG A 67 13.81 -6.26 -3.87
C ARG A 67 14.71 -5.04 -3.76
N PHE A 68 15.35 -4.85 -2.63
CA PHE A 68 16.31 -3.78 -2.43
C PHE A 68 17.51 -3.95 -3.38
N ASP A 69 18.04 -5.17 -3.50
CA ASP A 69 19.15 -5.50 -4.39
C ASP A 69 18.81 -5.27 -5.87
N VAL A 70 17.61 -5.66 -6.30
CA VAL A 70 17.13 -5.39 -7.66
C VAL A 70 17.01 -3.88 -7.89
N LEU A 71 16.48 -3.13 -6.92
CA LEU A 71 16.29 -1.68 -7.03
C LEU A 71 17.62 -0.94 -7.16
N ILE A 72 18.60 -1.20 -6.28
CA ILE A 72 19.90 -0.53 -6.32
C ILE A 72 20.68 -0.86 -7.59
N ARG A 73 20.52 -2.08 -8.13
CA ARG A 73 21.10 -2.49 -9.42
C ARG A 73 20.48 -1.73 -10.59
N LEU A 74 19.15 -1.61 -10.63
CA LEU A 74 18.44 -0.82 -11.66
C LEU A 74 18.79 0.68 -11.60
N LEU A 75 19.10 1.18 -10.40
CA LEU A 75 19.59 2.55 -10.18
C LEU A 75 21.07 2.75 -10.56
N GLY A 76 21.76 1.70 -11.02
CA GLY A 76 23.16 1.76 -11.43
C GLY A 76 24.14 1.89 -10.27
N ALA A 77 23.84 1.29 -9.11
CA ALA A 77 24.80 1.18 -8.02
C ALA A 77 25.97 0.28 -8.42
N THR A 78 27.20 0.72 -8.17
CA THR A 78 28.41 -0.10 -8.38
C THR A 78 28.46 -1.27 -7.40
N PRO A 79 29.26 -2.33 -7.62
CA PRO A 79 29.36 -3.45 -6.68
C PRO A 79 29.76 -3.04 -5.26
N ALA A 80 30.61 -2.02 -5.10
CA ALA A 80 30.98 -1.49 -3.79
C ALA A 80 29.80 -0.78 -3.09
N GLU A 81 29.03 0.02 -3.84
CA GLU A 81 27.83 0.67 -3.34
C GLU A 81 26.75 -0.34 -2.97
N GLN A 82 26.57 -1.39 -3.78
CA GLN A 82 25.61 -2.45 -3.50
C GLN A 82 25.90 -3.13 -2.15
N ARG A 83 27.17 -3.48 -1.88
CA ARG A 83 27.59 -4.06 -0.59
C ARG A 83 27.36 -3.11 0.59
N ALA A 84 27.68 -1.83 0.42
CA ALA A 84 27.46 -0.83 1.46
C ALA A 84 25.97 -0.63 1.76
N LEU A 85 25.14 -0.57 0.71
CA LEU A 85 23.69 -0.39 0.81
C LEU A 85 22.98 -1.61 1.40
N ALA A 86 23.41 -2.83 1.04
CA ALA A 86 22.89 -4.06 1.63
C ALA A 86 23.17 -4.10 3.14
N THR A 87 24.42 -3.83 3.54
CA THR A 87 24.80 -3.70 4.96
C THR A 87 23.99 -2.64 5.68
N ALA A 88 23.80 -1.46 5.07
CA ALA A 88 23.01 -0.38 5.65
C ALA A 88 21.53 -0.78 5.84
N ARG A 89 20.93 -1.44 4.84
CA ARG A 89 19.56 -1.95 4.90
C ARG A 89 19.39 -2.93 6.06
N ASP A 90 20.33 -3.86 6.23
CA ASP A 90 20.26 -4.86 7.30
C ASP A 90 20.41 -4.22 8.67
N GLN A 91 21.30 -3.24 8.83
CA GLN A 91 21.42 -2.48 10.08
C GLN A 91 20.16 -1.66 10.40
N VAL A 92 19.52 -1.06 9.38
CA VAL A 92 18.25 -0.32 9.57
C VAL A 92 17.14 -1.28 9.97
N GLU A 93 17.06 -2.46 9.36
CA GLU A 93 16.09 -3.49 9.70
C GLU A 93 16.30 -4.03 11.12
N GLU A 94 17.56 -4.27 11.52
CA GLU A 94 17.90 -4.72 12.87
C GLU A 94 17.51 -3.67 13.93
N ARG A 95 17.83 -2.40 13.69
CA ARG A 95 17.40 -1.30 14.58
C ARG A 95 15.89 -1.18 14.66
N ARG A 96 15.18 -1.37 13.54
CA ARG A 96 13.71 -1.39 13.53
C ARG A 96 13.16 -2.53 14.37
N ARG A 97 13.75 -3.73 14.27
CA ARG A 97 13.36 -4.88 15.09
C ARG A 97 13.61 -4.64 16.59
N GLY A 98 14.72 -3.99 16.95
CA GLY A 98 15.03 -3.65 18.34
C GLY A 98 14.23 -2.48 18.93
N ALA A 99 13.80 -1.53 18.09
CA ALA A 99 13.01 -0.36 18.51
C ALA A 99 11.50 -0.67 18.66
N VAL A 100 11.03 -1.74 18.03
CA VAL A 100 9.72 -2.31 18.36
C VAL A 100 9.90 -3.00 19.72
N PRO A 101 9.34 -2.50 20.84
CA PRO A 101 9.32 -3.26 22.09
C PRO A 101 8.75 -4.64 21.77
N PRO A 102 9.25 -5.75 22.39
CA PRO A 102 8.89 -7.11 22.01
C PRO A 102 7.38 -7.15 21.82
N ALA A 103 6.98 -7.12 20.55
CA ALA A 103 5.58 -7.13 20.24
C ALA A 103 5.15 -8.47 20.81
N VAL A 104 4.16 -8.45 21.69
CA VAL A 104 3.22 -9.57 21.76
C VAL A 104 2.96 -9.90 20.30
N PRO A 105 3.42 -11.07 19.81
CA PRO A 105 3.88 -11.25 18.45
C PRO A 105 2.93 -10.54 17.50
N ALA A 106 3.42 -9.48 16.84
CA ALA A 106 2.67 -8.83 15.77
C ALA A 106 2.23 -9.97 14.88
N HIS A 107 0.92 -10.22 14.92
CA HIS A 107 0.31 -11.50 14.63
C HIS A 107 1.07 -12.10 13.43
N ARG A 108 1.78 -13.23 13.63
CA ARG A 108 1.61 -14.29 12.62
C ARG A 108 0.12 -14.23 12.41
N VAL A 109 -0.34 -13.89 11.22
CA VAL A 109 -1.76 -14.04 10.92
C VAL A 109 -1.97 -15.54 11.11
N ARG A 110 -2.24 -15.96 12.37
CA ARG A 110 -3.11 -17.07 12.68
C ARG A 110 -4.21 -16.82 11.67
N PRO A 111 -4.51 -17.78 10.76
CA PRO A 111 -5.70 -17.63 9.97
C PRO A 111 -6.78 -17.31 10.99
N ALA A 112 -7.17 -16.03 11.05
CA ALA A 112 -8.30 -15.62 11.84
C ALA A 112 -9.37 -16.55 11.30
N PRO A 113 -10.08 -17.28 12.18
CA PRO A 113 -11.15 -18.15 11.71
C PRO A 113 -11.91 -17.33 10.68
N ARG A 114 -12.01 -17.83 9.44
CA ARG A 114 -12.78 -17.16 8.38
C ARG A 114 -14.27 -17.27 8.68
N HIS A 115 -14.61 -17.17 9.95
CA HIS A 115 -15.92 -17.18 10.48
C HIS A 115 -16.44 -15.77 10.23
N LEU A 116 -17.65 -15.72 9.74
CA LEU A 116 -18.39 -14.47 9.71
C LEU A 116 -18.39 -13.87 11.13
N PRO A 117 -18.37 -12.53 11.25
CA PRO A 117 -18.74 -11.89 12.52
C PRO A 117 -19.98 -12.59 13.08
N GLY A 118 -19.97 -12.87 14.38
CA GLY A 118 -21.13 -13.49 15.04
C GLY A 118 -22.41 -12.77 14.63
N ASP A 119 -23.48 -13.55 14.47
CA ASP A 119 -24.73 -13.07 13.89
C ASP A 119 -25.13 -11.72 14.51
N VAL A 120 -25.41 -10.74 13.66
CA VAL A 120 -25.61 -9.37 14.11
C VAL A 120 -26.99 -9.33 14.76
N ALA A 121 -27.05 -9.43 16.09
CA ALA A 121 -28.29 -9.43 16.87
C ALA A 121 -29.17 -8.18 16.67
N GLY A 122 -28.71 -7.18 15.90
CA GLY A 122 -29.43 -5.97 15.51
C GLY A 122 -29.79 -5.85 14.03
N PHE A 123 -29.69 -6.92 13.23
CA PHE A 123 -30.14 -6.91 11.82
C PHE A 123 -31.63 -7.25 11.62
N THR A 124 -32.36 -7.44 12.72
CA THR A 124 -33.81 -7.62 12.76
C THR A 124 -34.49 -6.30 13.16
N GLY A 125 -35.72 -6.04 12.72
CA GLY A 125 -36.51 -4.87 13.13
C GLY A 125 -36.81 -3.79 12.06
N ARG A 126 -36.42 -3.97 10.79
CA ARG A 126 -36.66 -2.99 9.71
C ARG A 126 -38.01 -3.13 8.98
N HIS A 127 -38.97 -3.84 9.57
CA HIS A 127 -40.25 -4.11 8.91
C HIS A 127 -41.04 -2.83 8.60
N ARG A 128 -40.89 -1.80 9.44
CA ARG A 128 -41.54 -0.52 9.24
C ARG A 128 -40.94 0.23 8.05
N GLU A 129 -39.61 0.35 8.00
CA GLU A 129 -38.89 1.04 6.94
C GLU A 129 -39.07 0.36 5.59
N LEU A 130 -39.13 -0.98 5.56
CA LEU A 130 -39.45 -1.74 4.35
C LEU A 130 -40.90 -1.52 3.90
N ALA A 131 -41.87 -1.52 4.82
CA ALA A 131 -43.26 -1.22 4.50
C ALA A 131 -43.46 0.21 3.97
N GLU A 132 -42.71 1.18 4.48
CA GLU A 132 -42.69 2.56 3.98
C GLU A 132 -42.13 2.62 2.54
N LEU A 133 -41.08 1.84 2.23
CA LEU A 133 -40.54 1.76 0.87
C LEU A 133 -41.50 1.05 -0.11
N ASP A 134 -42.13 -0.05 0.33
CA ASP A 134 -43.12 -0.79 -0.47
C ASP A 134 -44.34 0.09 -0.79
N ALA A 135 -44.78 0.92 0.16
CA ALA A 135 -45.87 1.88 -0.07
C ALA A 135 -45.50 2.92 -1.13
N LEU A 136 -44.26 3.42 -1.13
CA LEU A 136 -43.76 4.34 -2.17
C LEU A 136 -43.71 3.64 -3.55
N ALA A 137 -43.32 2.36 -3.59
CA ALA A 137 -43.26 1.56 -4.81
C ALA A 137 -44.65 1.18 -5.37
N ALA A 138 -45.63 0.93 -4.50
CA ALA A 138 -46.97 0.44 -4.85
C ALA A 138 -47.92 1.49 -5.47
N THR A 139 -47.48 2.74 -5.63
CA THR A 139 -48.29 3.78 -6.30
C THR A 139 -48.65 3.32 -7.74
N PRO A 140 -49.90 3.37 -8.21
CA PRO A 140 -50.22 2.94 -9.58
C PRO A 140 -49.63 3.90 -10.64
N PRO A 141 -49.12 3.40 -11.78
CA PRO A 141 -48.54 4.25 -12.84
C PRO A 141 -49.51 5.28 -13.41
N GLU A 142 -50.81 4.98 -13.38
CA GLU A 142 -51.89 5.84 -13.89
C GLU A 142 -52.09 7.15 -13.09
N ARG A 143 -51.52 7.23 -11.87
CA ARG A 143 -51.54 8.45 -11.03
C ARG A 143 -50.18 9.15 -10.95
N ARG A 144 -49.16 8.70 -11.69
CA ARG A 144 -47.80 9.24 -11.63
C ARG A 144 -47.59 10.30 -12.71
N THR A 145 -47.43 11.55 -12.30
CA THR A 145 -47.05 12.66 -13.20
C THR A 145 -45.54 12.83 -13.35
N ALA A 146 -44.72 12.10 -12.56
CA ALA A 146 -43.26 12.13 -12.59
C ALA A 146 -42.63 10.82 -12.06
N VAL A 147 -41.33 10.62 -12.32
CA VAL A 147 -40.53 9.50 -11.80
C VAL A 147 -40.26 9.70 -10.30
N VAL A 148 -40.52 8.66 -9.50
CA VAL A 148 -40.22 8.66 -8.05
C VAL A 148 -38.81 8.14 -7.83
N ILE A 149 -37.92 8.99 -7.28
CA ILE A 149 -36.56 8.62 -6.87
C ILE A 149 -36.49 8.64 -5.35
N SER A 150 -36.11 7.52 -4.73
CA SER A 150 -35.87 7.42 -3.28
C SER A 150 -34.41 7.10 -3.02
N SER A 151 -33.78 7.81 -2.09
CA SER A 151 -32.39 7.56 -1.66
C SER A 151 -32.37 6.92 -0.27
N VAL A 152 -31.65 5.80 -0.15
CA VAL A 152 -31.42 5.12 1.13
C VAL A 152 -29.95 5.31 1.50
N SER A 153 -29.69 5.89 2.67
CA SER A 153 -28.34 6.14 3.17
C SER A 153 -27.99 5.20 4.33
N GLY A 154 -26.73 4.77 4.40
CA GLY A 154 -26.23 3.86 5.43
C GLY A 154 -24.70 3.70 5.36
N THR A 155 -24.10 3.11 6.40
CA THR A 155 -22.66 2.82 6.42
C THR A 155 -22.31 1.85 5.29
N ALA A 156 -21.25 2.14 4.54
CA ALA A 156 -20.80 1.28 3.44
C ALA A 156 -20.41 -0.11 3.96
N GLY A 157 -20.89 -1.18 3.33
CA GLY A 157 -20.48 -2.56 3.61
C GLY A 157 -21.56 -3.51 4.15
N VAL A 158 -22.80 -3.05 4.31
CA VAL A 158 -23.94 -3.93 4.64
C VAL A 158 -24.78 -4.26 3.40
N GLY A 159 -24.61 -5.48 2.87
CA GLY A 159 -25.64 -6.20 2.12
C GLY A 159 -26.07 -5.66 0.75
N LYS A 160 -25.15 -5.35 -0.18
CA LYS A 160 -25.51 -5.41 -1.61
C LYS A 160 -25.43 -6.87 -2.07
N PRO A 161 -26.56 -7.55 -2.37
CA PRO A 161 -26.47 -8.85 -3.02
C PRO A 161 -25.87 -8.65 -4.43
N ASN A 162 -24.85 -9.43 -4.73
CA ASN A 162 -24.40 -9.66 -6.11
C ASN A 162 -25.52 -10.46 -6.82
N PRO A 163 -25.98 -10.06 -8.01
CA PRO A 163 -27.03 -10.79 -8.73
C PRO A 163 -26.51 -12.06 -9.45
N GLU A 164 -25.41 -12.66 -8.99
CA GLU A 164 -24.76 -13.79 -9.66
C GLU A 164 -24.24 -14.80 -8.63
N ASN A 165 -25.15 -15.65 -8.12
CA ASN A 165 -24.98 -17.09 -7.89
C ASN A 165 -26.31 -17.71 -7.44
#